data_AF-A0A9P6DLK3-F1
#
_entry.id   AF-A0A9P6DLK3-F1
#
_cell.length_a   1.000
_cell.length_b   1.000
_cell.length_c   1.000
_cell.angle_alpha   90.00
_cell.angle_beta   90.00
_cell.angle_gamma   90.00
#
_symmetry.space_group_name_H-M   'P 1'
#
loop_
_entity.id
_entity.type
_entity.pdbx_description
1 polymer ?
#
loop_
_entity_poly.entity_id
_entity_poly.type
_entity_poly.pdbx_seq_one_letter_code
_entity_poly.pdbx_strand_id
1 'polypeptide(L)'
;SPQQLVQMGYFPCSPVYPTLAVSLDMLELVSTLFILAAPNERAWATTITKYLKNRGHEFATRDALRHRFSSALSQYQVLMQLVDGEMGKIIDDAR
;
A
#
# COMPACT_ATOMS: atom_id res chain seq x y z
N SER A 1 7.93 14.66 -4.55
CA SER A 1 7.00 14.85 -3.41
C SER A 1 6.03 13.67 -3.34
N PRO A 2 5.35 13.43 -2.20
CA PRO A 2 4.33 12.39 -2.09
C PRO A 2 3.26 12.45 -3.19
N GLN A 3 2.83 13.65 -3.60
CA GLN A 3 1.83 13.79 -4.68
C GLN A 3 2.35 13.31 -6.04
N GLN A 4 3.62 13.58 -6.35
CA GLN A 4 4.23 13.13 -7.61
C GLN A 4 4.32 11.60 -7.68
N LEU A 5 4.60 10.92 -6.56
CA LEU A 5 4.60 9.46 -6.50
C LEU A 5 3.21 8.91 -6.84
N VAL A 6 2.16 9.48 -6.25
CA VAL A 6 0.78 9.05 -6.51
C VAL A 6 0.40 9.27 -7.97
N GLN A 7 0.78 10.41 -8.56
CA GLN A 7 0.58 10.68 -9.99
C GLN A 7 1.31 9.67 -10.89
N MET A 8 2.41 9.08 -10.42
CA MET A 8 3.15 8.04 -11.12
C MET A 8 2.64 6.61 -10.83
N GLY A 9 1.55 6.46 -10.07
CA GLY A 9 1.01 5.16 -9.71
C GLY A 9 1.67 4.50 -8.49
N TYR A 10 2.37 5.27 -7.65
CA TYR A 10 3.03 4.78 -6.45
C TYR A 10 2.53 5.47 -5.18
N PHE A 11 2.40 4.71 -4.11
CA PHE A 11 2.02 5.22 -2.80
C PHE A 11 3.22 5.19 -1.83
N PRO A 12 3.56 6.30 -1.16
CA PRO A 12 4.67 6.32 -0.24
C PRO A 12 4.35 5.60 1.07
N CYS A 13 5.36 5.00 1.71
CA CYS A 13 5.21 4.41 3.05
C CYS A 13 5.09 5.45 4.18
N SER A 14 5.41 6.71 3.91
CA SER A 14 5.31 7.83 4.85
C SER A 14 5.16 9.14 4.07
N PRO A 15 4.28 10.05 4.52
CA PRO A 15 4.10 11.35 3.88
C PRO A 15 5.26 12.32 4.17
N VAL A 16 5.98 12.11 5.27
CA VAL A 16 7.08 12.99 5.71
C VAL A 16 8.43 12.46 5.24
N TYR A 17 8.65 11.14 5.31
CA TYR A 17 9.92 10.50 4.95
C TYR A 17 9.70 9.25 4.07
N PRO A 18 9.41 9.42 2.77
CA PRO A 18 9.09 8.32 1.87
C PRO A 18 10.36 7.50 1.53
N THR A 19 10.68 6.53 2.39
CA THR A 19 11.84 5.62 2.21
C THR A 19 11.52 4.39 1.36
N LEU A 20 10.24 4.18 1.04
CA LEU A 20 9.73 3.15 0.17
C LEU A 20 8.46 3.69 -0.50
N ALA A 21 8.28 3.41 -1.78
CA ALA A 21 7.01 3.61 -2.47
C ALA A 21 6.55 2.25 -3.01
N VAL A 22 5.26 1.97 -2.88
CA VAL A 22 4.61 0.73 -3.31
C VAL A 22 3.68 1.06 -4.46
N SER A 23 3.62 0.27 -5.52
CA SER A 23 2.68 0.56 -6.62
C SER A 23 1.23 0.46 -6.13
N LEU A 24 0.36 1.31 -6.68
CA LEU A 24 -1.08 1.27 -6.39
C LEU A 24 -1.67 -0.10 -6.74
N ASP A 25 -1.30 -0.67 -7.88
CA ASP A 25 -1.75 -2.00 -8.30
C ASP A 25 -1.40 -3.10 -7.28
N MET A 26 -0.23 -2.99 -6.63
CA MET A 26 0.18 -3.95 -5.60
C MET A 26 -0.64 -3.77 -4.32
N LEU A 27 -0.96 -2.52 -3.97
CA LEU A 27 -1.80 -2.22 -2.81
C LEU A 27 -3.24 -2.69 -3.02
N GLU A 28 -3.77 -2.51 -4.22
CA GLU A 28 -5.08 -3.02 -4.62
C GLU A 28 -5.09 -4.55 -4.57
N LEU A 29 -4.13 -5.21 -5.23
CA LEU A 29 -3.98 -6.66 -5.21
C LEU A 29 -3.97 -7.24 -3.78
N VAL A 30 -3.19 -6.65 -2.88
CA VAL A 30 -3.07 -7.13 -1.51
C VAL A 30 -4.32 -6.84 -0.70
N SER A 31 -4.97 -5.70 -0.93
CA SER A 31 -6.26 -5.37 -0.32
C SER A 31 -7.32 -6.38 -0.73
N THR A 32 -7.42 -6.72 -2.02
CA THR A 32 -8.31 -7.76 -2.52
C THR A 32 -7.96 -9.14 -1.95
N LEU A 33 -6.68 -9.49 -1.90
CA LEU A 33 -6.22 -10.76 -1.31
C LEU A 33 -6.65 -10.88 0.16
N PHE A 34 -6.55 -9.81 0.94
CA PHE A 34 -6.91 -9.79 2.35
C PHE A 34 -8.42 -9.79 2.61
N ILE A 35 -9.24 -9.51 1.60
CA ILE A 35 -10.69 -9.75 1.65
C ILE A 35 -10.99 -11.24 1.46
N LEU A 36 -10.28 -11.90 0.53
CA LEU A 36 -10.49 -13.30 0.16
C LEU A 36 -9.84 -14.30 1.12
N ALA A 37 -8.82 -13.87 1.86
CA ALA A 37 -8.09 -14.68 2.83
C ALA A 37 -7.80 -13.85 4.08
N ALA A 38 -7.79 -14.49 5.25
CA ALA A 38 -7.48 -13.81 6.51
C ALA A 38 -6.17 -13.00 6.38
N PRO A 39 -6.15 -11.70 6.75
CA PRO A 39 -5.00 -10.84 6.56
C PRO A 39 -3.74 -11.43 7.21
N ASN A 40 -2.77 -11.85 6.39
CA ASN A 40 -1.52 -12.39 6.86
C ASN A 40 -0.35 -11.55 6.35
N GLU A 41 -0.28 -10.33 6.87
CA GLU A 41 0.76 -9.36 6.54
C GLU A 41 2.17 -9.91 6.77
N ARG A 42 2.37 -10.73 7.81
CA ARG A 42 3.67 -11.38 8.07
C ARG A 42 4.05 -12.35 6.96
N ALA A 43 3.12 -13.22 6.55
CA ALA A 43 3.39 -14.16 5.45
C ALA A 43 3.62 -13.41 4.14
N TRP A 44 2.78 -12.41 3.84
CA TRP A 44 2.94 -11.55 2.67
C TRP A 44 4.32 -10.86 2.64
N ALA A 45 4.66 -10.12 3.70
CA ALA A 45 5.94 -9.40 3.78
C ALA A 45 7.13 -10.36 3.71
N THR A 46 7.05 -11.55 4.34
CA THR A 46 8.07 -12.59 4.25
C THR A 46 8.24 -13.09 2.82
N THR A 47 7.14 -13.37 2.12
CA THR A 47 7.14 -13.82 0.73
C THR A 47 7.77 -12.78 -0.19
N ILE A 48 7.38 -11.51 -0.08
CA ILE A 48 7.94 -10.43 -0.90
C ILE A 48 9.42 -10.19 -0.57
N THR A 49 9.81 -10.23 0.71
CA THR A 49 11.22 -10.10 1.12
C THR A 49 12.07 -11.20 0.48
N LYS A 50 11.61 -12.46 0.53
CA LYS A 50 12.31 -13.59 -0.09
C LYS A 50 12.37 -13.45 -1.62
N TYR A 51 11.26 -13.07 -2.24
CA TYR A 51 11.17 -12.86 -3.69
C TYR A 51 12.15 -11.79 -4.18
N LEU A 52 12.21 -10.66 -3.48
CA LEU A 52 13.12 -9.55 -3.76
C LEU A 52 14.59 -9.91 -3.49
N LYS A 53 14.85 -10.63 -2.39
CA LYS A 53 16.19 -11.13 -2.06
C LYS A 53 16.76 -12.00 -3.18
N ASN A 54 15.95 -12.90 -3.73
CA ASN A 54 16.37 -13.76 -4.84
C ASN A 54 16.68 -12.98 -6.14
N ARG A 55 16.30 -11.71 -6.22
CA ARG A 55 16.59 -10.79 -7.33
C ARG A 55 17.68 -9.77 -7.00
N GLY A 56 18.39 -9.95 -5.88
CA GLY A 56 19.48 -9.06 -5.46
C GLY A 56 19.04 -7.83 -4.67
N HIS A 57 17.77 -7.74 -4.26
CA HIS A 57 17.27 -6.66 -3.44
C HIS A 57 17.16 -7.09 -1.98
N GLU A 58 18.02 -6.55 -1.12
CA GLU A 58 18.02 -6.82 0.32
C GLU A 58 17.54 -5.63 1.14
N PHE A 59 16.86 -5.92 2.25
CA PHE A 59 16.47 -4.93 3.24
C PHE A 59 17.40 -5.01 4.45
N ALA A 60 17.78 -3.86 4.99
CA ALA A 60 18.70 -3.77 6.13
C ALA A 60 18.24 -4.58 7.36
N THR A 61 16.92 -4.71 7.56
CA THR A 61 16.34 -5.53 8.61
C THR A 61 15.20 -6.37 8.06
N ARG A 62 14.98 -7.54 8.68
CA ARG A 62 13.90 -8.47 8.33
C ARG A 62 12.51 -7.82 8.40
N ASP A 63 12.32 -6.84 9.29
CA ASP A 63 11.04 -6.18 9.53
C ASP A 63 10.87 -4.86 8.75
N ALA A 64 11.92 -4.35 8.11
CA ALA A 64 11.86 -3.06 7.41
C ALA A 64 10.78 -3.03 6.32
N LEU A 65 10.70 -4.08 5.50
CA LEU A 65 9.67 -4.16 4.45
C LEU A 65 8.28 -4.26 5.07
N ARG A 66 8.10 -5.13 6.07
CA ARG A 66 6.80 -5.33 6.73
C ARG A 66 6.26 -4.01 7.26
N HIS A 67 7.06 -3.29 8.05
CA HIS A 67 6.63 -2.01 8.63
C HIS A 67 6.28 -0.99 7.54
N ARG A 68 7.17 -0.75 6.57
CA ARG A 68 6.94 0.26 5.52
C ARG A 68 5.74 -0.10 4.64
N PHE A 69 5.60 -1.37 4.29
CA PHE A 69 4.46 -1.85 3.52
C PHE A 69 3.15 -1.68 4.30
N SER A 70 3.13 -2.07 5.58
CA SER A 70 1.94 -1.94 6.43
C SER A 70 1.51 -0.48 6.61
N SER A 71 2.47 0.44 6.73
CA SER A 71 2.19 1.88 6.72
C SER A 71 1.59 2.34 5.39
N ALA A 72 2.18 1.95 4.25
CA ALA A 72 1.65 2.30 2.93
C ALA A 72 0.23 1.76 2.73
N LEU A 73 -0.01 0.49 3.09
CA LEU A 73 -1.32 -0.16 2.98
C LEU A 73 -2.38 0.52 3.85
N SER A 74 -2.06 0.82 5.11
CA SER A 74 -2.99 1.52 6.00
C SER A 74 -3.38 2.89 5.45
N GLN A 75 -2.40 3.65 4.95
CA GLN A 75 -2.68 4.98 4.38
C GLN A 75 -3.46 4.90 3.06
N TYR A 76 -3.18 3.91 2.23
CA TYR A 76 -3.95 3.63 1.02
C TYR A 76 -5.42 3.30 1.36
N GLN A 77 -5.66 2.45 2.35
CA GLN A 77 -7.02 2.10 2.78
C GLN A 77 -7.80 3.32 3.29
N VAL A 78 -7.15 4.20 4.06
CA VAL A 78 -7.76 5.47 4.49
C VAL A 78 -8.10 6.36 3.29
N LEU A 79 -7.20 6.46 2.31
CA LEU A 79 -7.47 7.22 1.09
C LEU A 79 -8.69 6.66 0.34
N MET A 80 -8.77 5.34 0.16
CA MET A 80 -9.91 4.71 -0.53
C MET A 80 -11.23 4.98 0.21
N GLN A 81 -11.24 4.90 1.54
CA GLN A 81 -12.43 5.24 2.34
C GLN A 81 -12.87 6.70 2.15
N LEU A 82 -11.92 7.64 2.06
CA LEU A 82 -12.23 9.04 1.80
C LEU A 82 -12.77 9.26 0.37
N VAL A 83 -12.21 8.57 -0.62
CA VAL A 83 -12.68 8.62 -2.01
C VAL A 83 -14.10 8.06 -2.11
N ASP A 84 -14.37 6.90 -1.51
CA ASP A 84 -15.70 6.28 -1.52
C ASP A 84 -16.74 7.18 -0.83
N GLY A 85 -16.36 7.80 0.29
CA GLY A 85 -17.22 8.74 1.01
C GLY A 85 -17.53 10.01 0.19
N GLU A 86 -16.56 10.53 -0.54
CA GLU A 86 -16.76 11.70 -1.40
C GLU A 86 -17.58 11.36 -2.65
N MET A 87 -17.33 10.21 -3.29
CA MET A 87 -18.16 9.73 -4.39
C MET A 87 -19.62 9.54 -3.97
N GLY A 88 -19.86 9.02 -2.77
CA GLY A 88 -21.22 8.90 -2.22
C GLY A 88 -21.95 10.24 -2.15
N LYS A 89 -21.29 11.29 -1.66
CA LYS A 89 -21.88 12.65 -1.61
C LYS A 89 -22.20 13.20 -3.00
N ILE A 90 -21.28 13.06 -3.94
CA ILE A 90 -21.47 13.55 -5.32
C ILE A 90 -22.67 12.86 -5.97
N ILE A 91 -22.84 11.55 -5.73
CA ILE A 91 -23.99 10.78 -6.24
C ILE A 91 -25.29 11.26 -5.59
N ASP A 92 -25.30 11.50 -4.28
CA ASP A 92 -26.48 11.99 -3.55
C ASP A 92 -26.86 13.42 -3.95
N ASP A 93 -25.89 14.31 -4.18
CA ASP A 93 -26.11 15.69 -4.62
C ASP A 93 -26.64 15.78 -6.07
N ALA A 94 -26.36 14.77 -6.89
CA ALA A 94 -26.84 14.68 -8.27
C ALA A 94 -28.26 14.08 -8.41
N ARG A 95 -28.85 13.62 -7.30
CA ARG A 95 -30.16 12.96 -7.25
C ARG A 95 -31.28 13.91 -6.86
#